data_AF-A0A7K2WX56-F1
#
_entry.id   AF-A0A7K2WX56-F1
#
_cell.length_a   1.000
_cell.length_b   1.000
_cell.length_c   1.000
_cell.angle_alpha   90.00
_cell.angle_beta   90.00
_cell.angle_gamma   90.00
#
_symmetry.space_group_name_H-M   'P 1'
#
loop_
_entity.id
_entity.type
_entity.pdbx_description
1 polymer ?
#
loop_
_entity_poly.entity_id
_entity_poly.type
_entity_poly.pdbx_seq_one_letter_code
_entity_poly.pdbx_strand_id
1 'polypeptide(L)'
;ADQARPAIEDTPSAGGGGTRAPRVAELVRGPRELMEAVRHLVRDIVVVGTLEDAEALVAAEPGLVAVTADGDLLGAHFAHGGSAGAPSLLEVQASVDEAAATLRDLDAHSKELAEAQARATDTRAQRAALVEELGDLRRAADRAKSAVSGQLGRLSGQARGAEGEA
;
A
#
# COMPACT_ATOMS: atom_id res chain seq x y z
N ALA A 1 -13.30 3.97 12.14
CA ALA A 1 -12.45 4.23 10.98
C ALA A 1 -11.54 3.03 10.88
N ASP A 2 -11.52 2.27 9.80
CA ASP A 2 -11.97 2.49 8.44
C ASP A 2 -11.54 1.18 7.80
N GLN A 3 -12.44 0.37 7.23
CA GLN A 3 -12.03 -0.67 6.28
C GLN A 3 -13.02 -0.84 5.13
N ALA A 4 -12.42 -0.63 3.97
CA ALA A 4 -12.92 -0.87 2.64
C ALA A 4 -12.95 -2.39 2.35
N ARG A 5 -13.97 -2.80 1.57
CA ARG A 5 -13.98 -4.05 0.79
C ARG A 5 -12.91 -3.98 -0.31
N PRO A 6 -12.35 -5.13 -0.74
CA PRO A 6 -12.62 -5.65 -2.10
C PRO A 6 -12.60 -7.20 -2.09
N ALA A 7 -12.89 -8.00 -3.11
CA ALA A 7 -13.50 -7.94 -4.44
C ALA A 7 -13.82 -9.42 -4.75
N ILE A 8 -14.85 -9.72 -5.54
CA ILE A 8 -14.94 -11.02 -6.19
C ILE A 8 -15.28 -10.79 -7.67
N GLU A 9 -14.37 -11.24 -8.53
CA GLU A 9 -14.49 -11.30 -9.98
C GLU A 9 -15.22 -12.57 -10.45
N ASP A 10 -15.91 -12.41 -11.58
CA ASP A 10 -16.12 -13.34 -12.69
C ASP A 10 -16.99 -14.62 -12.54
N THR A 11 -18.26 -14.43 -12.92
CA THR A 11 -19.10 -15.16 -13.89
C THR A 11 -18.74 -16.61 -14.31
N PRO A 12 -19.73 -17.52 -14.39
CA PRO A 12 -19.82 -18.48 -15.48
C PRO A 12 -20.79 -18.00 -16.58
N SER A 13 -20.20 -17.92 -17.76
CA SER A 13 -20.74 -17.63 -19.08
C SER A 13 -21.94 -18.49 -19.51
N ALA A 14 -22.85 -17.83 -20.23
CA ALA A 14 -23.62 -18.26 -21.41
C ALA A 14 -24.48 -19.54 -21.39
N GLY A 15 -25.69 -19.40 -21.93
CA GLY A 15 -26.29 -20.46 -22.75
C GLY A 15 -27.78 -20.62 -22.56
N GLY A 16 -28.55 -20.33 -23.62
CA GLY A 16 -30.01 -20.42 -23.64
C GLY A 16 -30.56 -21.76 -23.16
N GLY A 17 -31.51 -21.66 -22.24
CA GLY A 17 -32.34 -22.75 -21.75
C GLY A 17 -33.33 -22.15 -20.77
N GLY A 18 -34.58 -21.98 -21.20
CA GLY A 18 -35.68 -21.23 -20.55
C GLY A 18 -35.98 -21.62 -19.10
N THR A 19 -35.05 -21.36 -18.21
CA THR A 19 -35.22 -21.50 -16.78
C THR A 19 -35.62 -20.12 -16.31
N ARG A 20 -36.92 -19.95 -16.09
CA ARG A 20 -37.48 -18.73 -15.51
C ARG A 20 -36.67 -18.40 -14.25
N ALA A 21 -36.03 -17.24 -14.24
CA ALA A 21 -35.29 -16.78 -13.08
C ALA A 21 -36.18 -16.91 -11.83
N PRO A 22 -35.68 -17.56 -10.75
CA PRO A 22 -36.54 -17.94 -9.63
C PRO A 22 -37.03 -16.69 -8.90
N ARG A 23 -38.31 -16.69 -8.54
CA ARG A 23 -38.87 -15.61 -7.72
C ARG A 23 -38.38 -15.76 -6.29
N VAL A 24 -38.05 -14.65 -5.63
CA VAL A 24 -37.64 -14.66 -4.22
C VAL A 24 -38.71 -15.31 -3.34
N ALA A 25 -40.00 -15.12 -3.66
CA ALA A 25 -41.12 -15.74 -2.94
C ALA A 25 -41.08 -17.28 -2.90
N GLU A 26 -40.45 -17.93 -3.89
CA GLU A 26 -40.32 -19.39 -3.99
C GLU A 26 -39.10 -19.90 -3.21
N LEU A 27 -38.14 -19.02 -2.93
CA LEU A 27 -36.88 -19.32 -2.25
C LEU A 27 -36.96 -19.10 -0.73
N VAL A 28 -37.93 -18.33 -0.25
CA VAL A 28 -38.09 -18.01 1.18
C VAL A 28 -39.01 -19.01 1.89
N ARG A 29 -38.58 -19.49 3.07
CA ARG A 29 -39.33 -20.40 3.94
C ARG A 29 -39.34 -19.87 5.38
N GLY A 30 -40.42 -20.08 6.12
CA GLY A 30 -40.58 -19.57 7.49
C GLY A 30 -41.92 -19.95 8.14
N PRO A 31 -42.20 -19.47 9.37
CA PRO A 31 -43.45 -19.74 10.08
C PRO A 31 -44.67 -19.30 9.27
N ARG A 32 -45.71 -20.14 9.23
CA ARG A 32 -46.86 -19.97 8.31
C ARG A 32 -47.57 -18.62 8.53
N GLU A 33 -47.58 -18.14 9.77
CA GLU A 33 -48.19 -16.88 10.21
C GLU A 33 -47.54 -15.65 9.58
N LEU A 34 -46.26 -15.73 9.19
CA LEU A 34 -45.50 -14.61 8.59
C LEU A 34 -45.36 -14.73 7.08
N MET A 35 -45.51 -15.94 6.53
CA MET A 35 -45.22 -16.22 5.12
C MET A 35 -46.13 -15.47 4.14
N GLU A 36 -47.38 -15.17 4.52
CA GLU A 36 -48.26 -14.38 3.67
C GLU A 36 -47.74 -12.95 3.48
N ALA A 37 -47.32 -12.30 4.58
CA ALA A 37 -46.75 -10.96 4.54
C ALA A 37 -45.43 -10.92 3.77
N VAL A 38 -44.55 -11.90 4.01
CA VAL A 38 -43.25 -11.99 3.32
C VAL A 38 -43.43 -12.21 1.81
N ARG A 39 -44.31 -13.13 1.39
CA ARG A 39 -44.62 -13.37 -0.03
C ARG A 39 -45.26 -12.18 -0.71
N HIS A 40 -46.01 -11.36 0.02
CA HIS A 40 -46.53 -10.11 -0.51
C HIS A 40 -45.40 -9.10 -0.75
N LEU A 41 -44.49 -8.95 0.20
CA LEU A 41 -43.37 -8.00 0.12
C LEU A 41 -42.40 -8.32 -1.02
N VAL A 42 -42.13 -9.60 -1.29
CA VAL A 42 -41.12 -10.02 -2.29
C VAL A 42 -41.71 -10.54 -3.60
N ARG A 43 -43.01 -10.32 -3.83
CA ARG A 43 -43.76 -10.92 -4.95
C ARG A 43 -43.12 -10.65 -6.30
N ASP A 44 -42.64 -9.44 -6.49
CA ASP A 44 -42.13 -8.93 -7.77
C ASP A 44 -40.60 -8.92 -7.84
N ILE A 45 -39.95 -9.58 -6.87
CA ILE A 45 -38.48 -9.68 -6.81
C ILE A 45 -38.03 -11.01 -7.40
N VAL A 46 -37.07 -10.95 -8.33
CA VAL A 46 -36.53 -12.08 -9.08
C VAL A 46 -35.02 -12.14 -8.90
N VAL A 47 -34.48 -13.32 -8.59
CA VAL A 47 -33.03 -13.51 -8.44
C VAL A 47 -32.40 -13.69 -9.81
N VAL A 48 -31.34 -12.93 -10.08
CA VAL A 48 -30.56 -12.98 -11.32
C VAL A 48 -29.09 -13.27 -11.03
N GLY A 49 -28.39 -13.85 -12.01
CA GLY A 49 -27.00 -14.25 -11.84
C GLY A 49 -26.01 -13.10 -11.93
N THR A 50 -26.31 -12.12 -12.78
CA THR A 50 -25.42 -11.00 -13.10
C THR A 50 -26.20 -9.68 -13.20
N LEU A 51 -25.50 -8.56 -13.25
CA LEU A 51 -26.13 -7.25 -13.44
C LEU A 51 -26.64 -7.11 -14.88
N GLU A 52 -25.96 -7.72 -15.85
CA GLU A 52 -26.38 -7.78 -17.25
C GLU A 52 -27.72 -8.54 -17.39
N ASP A 53 -27.88 -9.65 -16.66
CA ASP A 53 -29.16 -10.38 -16.59
C ASP A 53 -30.26 -9.55 -15.91
N ALA A 54 -29.88 -8.76 -14.90
CA ALA A 54 -30.79 -7.84 -14.21
C ALA A 54 -31.36 -6.81 -15.19
N GLU A 55 -30.50 -6.20 -15.99
CA GLU A 55 -30.88 -5.21 -17.01
C GLU A 55 -31.79 -5.82 -18.08
N ALA A 56 -31.42 -7.00 -18.59
CA ALA A 56 -32.21 -7.70 -19.60
C ALA A 56 -33.61 -8.05 -19.07
N LEU A 57 -33.71 -8.50 -17.82
CA LEU A 57 -34.98 -8.84 -17.18
C LEU A 57 -35.87 -7.61 -17.00
N VAL A 58 -35.32 -6.52 -16.45
CA VAL A 58 -36.06 -5.29 -16.17
C VAL A 58 -36.49 -4.59 -17.46
N ALA A 59 -35.69 -4.68 -18.52
CA ALA A 59 -36.04 -4.17 -19.84
C ALA A 59 -37.22 -4.95 -20.46
N ALA A 60 -37.26 -6.28 -20.28
CA ALA A 60 -38.33 -7.12 -20.78
C ALA A 60 -39.63 -7.03 -19.94
N GLU A 61 -39.50 -6.93 -18.62
CA GLU A 61 -40.62 -6.84 -17.66
C GLU A 61 -40.39 -5.70 -16.64
N PRO A 62 -40.71 -4.44 -16.99
CA PRO A 62 -40.44 -3.27 -16.14
C PRO A 62 -41.13 -3.26 -14.77
N GLY A 63 -42.11 -4.15 -14.55
CA GLY A 63 -42.79 -4.30 -13.26
C GLY A 63 -42.04 -5.18 -12.26
N LEU A 64 -40.91 -5.78 -12.64
CA LEU A 64 -40.11 -6.62 -11.77
C LEU A 64 -38.90 -5.87 -11.20
N VAL A 65 -38.39 -6.40 -10.08
CA VAL A 65 -37.13 -5.99 -9.46
C VAL A 65 -36.18 -7.19 -9.50
N ALA A 66 -35.05 -7.04 -10.17
CA ALA A 66 -33.98 -8.02 -10.17
C ALA A 66 -33.14 -7.86 -8.89
N VAL A 67 -32.70 -8.97 -8.29
CA VAL A 67 -31.71 -8.99 -7.21
C VAL A 67 -30.54 -9.87 -7.60
N THR A 68 -29.32 -9.35 -7.54
CA THR A 68 -28.10 -10.13 -7.79
C THR A 68 -27.73 -10.94 -6.55
N ALA A 69 -26.85 -11.93 -6.73
CA ALA A 69 -26.30 -12.70 -5.61
C ALA A 69 -25.54 -11.82 -4.59
N ASP A 70 -25.00 -10.68 -5.04
CA ASP A 70 -24.28 -9.71 -4.21
C ASP A 70 -25.22 -8.75 -3.45
N GLY A 71 -26.53 -8.91 -3.63
CA GLY A 71 -27.56 -8.12 -2.96
C GLY A 71 -27.90 -6.81 -3.68
N ASP A 72 -27.41 -6.61 -4.91
CA ASP A 72 -27.76 -5.45 -5.71
C ASP A 72 -29.17 -5.61 -6.26
N LEU A 73 -30.04 -4.64 -6.00
CA LEU A 73 -31.39 -4.55 -6.51
C LEU A 73 -31.44 -3.63 -7.72
N LEU A 74 -32.12 -4.07 -8.78
CA LEU A 74 -32.37 -3.28 -9.98
C LEU A 74 -33.85 -3.35 -10.36
N GLY A 75 -34.53 -2.21 -10.40
CA GLY A 75 -35.87 -2.04 -10.96
C GLY A 75 -35.85 -1.04 -12.11
N ALA A 76 -36.95 -0.92 -12.85
CA ALA A 76 -37.02 -0.09 -14.07
C ALA A 76 -36.66 1.38 -13.87
N HIS A 77 -36.75 1.88 -12.64
CA HIS A 77 -36.54 3.29 -12.30
C HIS A 77 -35.59 3.48 -11.11
N PHE A 78 -34.97 2.41 -10.58
CA PHE A 78 -34.07 2.51 -9.43
C PHE A 78 -33.04 1.38 -9.43
N ALA A 79 -31.88 1.65 -8.84
CA ALA A 79 -30.85 0.65 -8.54
C ALA A 79 -30.37 0.87 -7.09
N HIS A 80 -30.13 -0.22 -6.36
CA HIS A 80 -29.58 -0.20 -5.02
C HIS A 80 -28.52 -1.29 -4.90
N GLY A 81 -27.26 -0.90 -4.89
CA GLY A 81 -26.13 -1.81 -4.77
C GLY A 81 -24.97 -1.13 -4.03
N GLY A 82 -24.23 -1.91 -3.22
CA GLY A 82 -23.17 -1.41 -2.34
C GLY A 82 -23.53 -1.38 -0.84
N SER A 83 -22.55 -1.79 -0.01
CA SER A 83 -22.65 -2.15 1.42
C SER A 83 -23.67 -1.34 2.25
N ALA A 84 -24.82 -1.95 2.54
CA ALA A 84 -25.88 -1.37 3.36
C ALA A 84 -26.02 -2.03 4.75
N GLY A 85 -24.92 -2.55 5.31
CA GLY A 85 -24.86 -3.11 6.67
C GLY A 85 -23.66 -2.59 7.46
N ALA A 86 -23.75 -2.58 8.81
CA ALA A 86 -22.55 -2.45 9.62
C ALA A 86 -21.54 -3.55 9.21
N PRO A 87 -20.22 -3.25 9.16
CA PRO A 87 -19.22 -4.22 8.73
C PRO A 87 -19.39 -5.54 9.48
N SER A 88 -19.38 -6.64 8.75
CA SER A 88 -19.42 -7.97 9.36
C SER A 88 -18.16 -8.20 10.20
N LEU A 89 -18.25 -9.08 11.20
CA LEU A 89 -17.10 -9.45 12.02
C LEU A 89 -15.96 -10.06 11.18
N LEU A 90 -16.28 -10.73 10.07
CA LEU A 90 -15.29 -11.27 9.15
C LEU A 90 -14.57 -10.17 8.38
N GLU A 91 -15.30 -9.14 7.93
CA GLU A 91 -14.68 -7.97 7.30
C GLU A 91 -13.76 -7.28 8.31
N VAL A 92 -14.23 -6.98 9.52
CA VAL A 92 -13.40 -6.38 10.59
C VAL A 92 -12.20 -7.26 10.97
N GLN A 93 -12.28 -8.58 10.85
CA GLN A 93 -11.16 -9.47 11.12
C GLN A 93 -10.13 -9.49 9.98
N ALA A 94 -10.58 -9.66 8.72
CA ALA A 94 -9.70 -9.59 7.54
C ALA A 94 -8.93 -8.27 7.53
N SER A 95 -9.65 -7.24 7.95
CA SER A 95 -9.18 -5.92 8.19
C SER A 95 -8.04 -5.79 9.20
N VAL A 96 -8.20 -6.40 10.36
CA VAL A 96 -7.14 -6.45 11.38
C VAL A 96 -5.95 -7.27 10.87
N ASP A 97 -6.20 -8.35 10.15
CA ASP A 97 -5.16 -9.23 9.62
C ASP A 97 -4.30 -8.53 8.57
N GLU A 98 -4.91 -7.73 7.69
CA GLU A 98 -4.20 -6.90 6.69
C GLU A 98 -3.35 -5.82 7.37
N ALA A 99 -3.90 -5.12 8.37
CA ALA A 99 -3.15 -4.14 9.14
C ALA A 99 -1.97 -4.79 9.89
N ALA A 100 -2.17 -5.98 10.46
CA ALA A 100 -1.12 -6.73 11.12
C ALA A 100 -0.02 -7.21 10.15
N ALA A 101 -0.37 -7.58 8.92
CA ALA A 101 0.60 -7.91 7.87
C ALA A 101 1.43 -6.69 7.47
N THR A 102 0.76 -5.57 7.21
CA THR A 102 1.41 -4.30 6.86
C THR A 102 2.37 -3.84 7.96
N LEU A 103 1.98 -3.98 9.24
CA LEU A 103 2.85 -3.65 10.37
C LEU A 103 4.10 -4.54 10.43
N ARG A 104 3.96 -5.85 10.17
CA ARG A 104 5.12 -6.78 10.13
C ARG A 104 6.10 -6.40 9.03
N ASP A 105 5.60 -6.05 7.86
CA ASP A 105 6.44 -5.64 6.73
C ASP A 105 7.15 -4.31 7.03
N LEU A 106 6.44 -3.32 7.59
CA LEU A 106 7.04 -2.05 7.98
C LEU A 106 8.11 -2.21 9.08
N ASP A 107 7.89 -3.10 10.04
CA ASP A 107 8.87 -3.39 11.10
C ASP A 107 10.14 -4.02 10.51
N ALA A 108 10.01 -4.93 9.53
CA ALA A 108 11.15 -5.51 8.82
C ALA A 108 11.94 -4.43 8.05
N HIS A 109 11.27 -3.57 7.28
CA HIS A 109 11.92 -2.47 6.57
C HIS A 109 12.58 -1.47 7.51
N SER A 110 11.93 -1.16 8.65
CA SER A 110 12.48 -0.24 9.65
C SER A 110 13.78 -0.77 10.25
N LYS A 111 13.85 -2.07 10.56
CA LYS A 111 15.08 -2.73 11.03
C LYS A 111 16.19 -2.67 9.99
N GLU A 112 15.89 -3.00 8.74
CA GLU A 112 16.87 -2.95 7.65
C GLU A 112 17.46 -1.54 7.49
N LEU A 113 16.60 -0.51 7.50
CA LEU A 113 17.02 0.88 7.43
C LEU A 113 17.85 1.31 8.63
N ALA A 114 17.47 0.89 9.85
CA ALA A 114 18.21 1.19 11.06
C ALA A 114 19.62 0.58 11.02
N GLU A 115 19.75 -0.67 10.55
CA GLU A 115 21.06 -1.30 10.36
C GLU A 115 21.89 -0.61 9.29
N ALA A 116 21.28 -0.23 8.16
CA ALA A 116 21.96 0.51 7.10
C ALA A 116 22.47 1.87 7.61
N GLN A 117 21.64 2.58 8.39
CA GLN A 117 22.02 3.85 9.03
C GLN A 117 23.17 3.67 10.03
N ALA A 118 23.16 2.59 10.83
CA ALA A 118 24.24 2.29 11.76
C ALA A 118 25.56 2.05 11.01
N ARG A 119 25.56 1.23 9.95
CA ARG A 119 26.74 1.00 9.09
C ARG A 119 27.25 2.28 8.44
N ALA A 120 26.36 3.13 7.93
CA ALA A 120 26.72 4.40 7.33
C ALA A 120 27.34 5.37 8.35
N THR A 121 26.81 5.38 9.58
CA THR A 121 27.32 6.22 10.67
C THR A 121 28.72 5.78 11.10
N ASP A 122 28.95 4.48 11.26
CA ASP A 122 30.27 3.92 11.57
C ASP A 122 31.28 4.23 10.46
N THR A 123 30.90 4.00 9.19
CA THR A 123 31.75 4.34 8.03
C THR A 123 32.10 5.83 8.01
N ARG A 124 31.14 6.71 8.33
CA ARG A 124 31.38 8.15 8.41
C ARG A 124 32.37 8.49 9.52
N ALA A 125 32.24 7.88 10.70
CA ALA A 125 33.15 8.10 11.82
C ALA A 125 34.59 7.67 11.47
N GLN A 126 34.76 6.49 10.86
CA GLN A 126 36.05 5.99 10.41
C GLN A 126 36.70 6.92 9.38
N ARG A 127 35.92 7.41 8.40
CA ARG A 127 36.42 8.37 7.41
C ARG A 127 36.81 9.71 8.03
N ALA A 128 36.05 10.20 8.99
CA ALA A 128 36.37 11.44 9.70
C ALA A 128 37.70 11.31 10.48
N ALA A 129 37.90 10.17 11.17
CA ALA A 129 39.16 9.89 11.87
C ALA A 129 40.36 9.86 10.90
N LEU A 130 40.21 9.21 9.73
CA LEU A 130 41.25 9.17 8.71
C LEU A 130 41.59 10.56 8.16
N VAL A 131 40.59 11.42 7.97
CA VAL A 131 40.80 12.81 7.52
C VAL A 131 41.63 13.60 8.54
N GLU A 132 41.35 13.44 9.84
CA GLU A 132 42.14 14.10 10.88
C GLU A 132 43.58 13.60 10.91
N GLU A 133 43.78 12.28 10.86
CA GLU A 133 45.11 11.67 10.82
C GLU A 133 45.94 12.18 9.61
N LEU A 134 45.35 12.16 8.42
CA LEU A 134 45.99 12.69 7.21
C LEU A 134 46.26 14.19 7.31
N GLY A 135 45.37 14.93 7.97
CA GLY A 135 45.56 16.35 8.28
C GLY A 135 46.79 16.60 9.15
N ASP A 136 46.99 15.79 10.19
CA ASP A 136 48.16 15.88 11.07
C ASP A 136 49.46 15.52 10.34
N LEU A 137 49.44 14.44 9.56
CA LEU A 137 50.58 14.05 8.73
C LEU A 137 50.95 15.15 7.73
N ARG A 138 49.97 15.77 7.06
CA ARG A 138 50.21 16.88 6.14
C ARG A 138 50.82 18.08 6.85
N ARG A 139 50.27 18.48 8.01
CA ARG A 139 50.82 19.58 8.82
C ARG A 139 52.26 19.30 9.25
N ALA A 140 52.59 18.06 9.61
CA ALA A 140 53.95 17.67 9.96
C ALA A 140 54.91 17.77 8.76
N ALA A 141 54.49 17.28 7.58
CA ALA A 141 55.26 17.38 6.35
C ALA A 141 55.49 18.86 5.93
N ASP A 142 54.47 19.71 6.05
CA ASP A 142 54.57 21.14 5.75
C ASP A 142 55.59 21.83 6.67
N ARG A 143 55.56 21.55 7.99
CA ARG A 143 56.56 22.07 8.93
C ARG A 143 57.99 21.62 8.59
N ALA A 144 58.16 20.34 8.24
CA ALA A 144 59.46 19.81 7.83
C ALA A 144 59.98 20.51 6.56
N LYS A 145 59.11 20.70 5.56
CA LYS A 145 59.43 21.42 4.33
C LYS A 145 59.84 22.87 4.61
N SER A 146 59.06 23.59 5.43
CA SER A 146 59.39 24.98 5.81
C SER A 146 60.71 25.08 6.56
N ALA A 147 61.02 24.12 7.44
CA ALA A 147 62.30 24.09 8.16
C ALA A 147 63.49 23.93 7.20
N VAL A 148 63.40 23.01 6.23
CA VAL A 148 64.43 22.80 5.20
C VAL A 148 64.58 24.05 4.32
N SER A 149 63.48 24.64 3.83
CA SER A 149 63.55 25.89 3.06
C SER A 149 64.18 27.03 3.87
N GLY A 150 63.87 27.13 5.16
CA GLY A 150 64.47 28.12 6.05
C GLY A 150 65.98 27.89 6.26
N GLN A 151 66.44 26.64 6.39
CA GLN A 151 67.87 26.31 6.45
C GLN A 151 68.59 26.69 5.17
N LEU A 152 68.04 26.32 4.00
CA LEU A 152 68.60 26.68 2.69
C LEU A 152 68.68 28.19 2.49
N GLY A 153 67.65 28.93 2.91
CA GLY A 153 67.65 30.39 2.87
C GLY A 153 68.76 31.01 3.72
N ARG A 154 68.97 30.51 4.96
CA ARG A 154 70.06 30.97 5.82
C ARG A 154 71.45 30.69 5.24
N LEU A 155 71.70 29.47 4.76
CA LEU A 155 72.98 29.08 4.16
C LEU A 155 73.28 29.92 2.91
N SER A 156 72.28 30.14 2.06
CA SER A 156 72.43 30.99 0.87
C SER A 156 72.73 32.44 1.23
N GLY A 157 72.10 32.95 2.30
CA GLY A 157 72.38 34.29 2.83
C GLY A 157 73.81 34.41 3.38
N GLN A 158 74.29 33.40 4.12
CA GLN A 158 75.66 33.35 4.64
C GLN A 158 76.70 33.33 3.50
N ALA A 159 76.48 32.54 2.45
CA ALA A 159 77.38 32.47 1.30
C ALA A 159 77.52 33.83 0.59
N ARG A 160 76.39 34.52 0.34
CA ARG A 160 76.40 35.85 -0.29
C ARG A 160 77.05 36.92 0.59
N GLY A 161 76.87 36.84 1.91
CA GLY A 161 77.52 37.76 2.85
C GLY A 161 79.05 37.63 2.81
N ALA A 162 79.56 36.39 2.80
CA ALA A 162 80.99 36.13 2.70
C ALA A 162 81.61 36.61 1.37
N GLU A 163 80.88 36.51 0.26
CA GLU A 163 81.32 37.03 -1.05
C GLU A 163 81.36 38.57 -1.11
N GLY A 164 80.49 39.26 -0.36
CA GLY A 164 80.43 40.72 -0.36
C GLY A 164 81.48 41.41 0.54
N GLU A 165 82.13 40.65 1.42
CA GLU A 165 83.16 41.15 2.36
C GLU A 165 84.61 40.86 1.89
N ALA A 166 84.77 40.15 0.77
CA ALA A 166 86.05 39.84 0.13
C ALA A 166 86.42 40.88 -0.94
#